data_AF-A0A2E8WHR5-F1
#
_entry.id   AF-A0A2E8WHR5-F1
#
_cell.length_a   1.000
_cell.length_b   1.000
_cell.length_c   1.000
_cell.angle_alpha   90.00
_cell.angle_beta   90.00
_cell.angle_gamma   90.00
#
_symmetry.space_group_name_H-M   'P 1'
#
loop_
_entity.id
_entity.type
_entity.pdbx_description
1 polymer ?
#
loop_
_entity_poly.entity_id
_entity_poly.type
_entity_poly.pdbx_seq_one_letter_code
_entity_poly.pdbx_strand_id
1 'polypeptide(L)'
;MDSSELIERYDRLASKRTGFRNRNAYFHGEIIDRYRFVIPDGASVLEIGCSTGDLLAALKPSRGVGIDFSKGMLEEARARHPHLTFLEMHAETFELDETFDYVVISGLLGDLEDIQAFFARLRTVTRPDTRIVIDYFNHLWEPVIRLAEKIGLKMPTRFQNWLPLDDIENLLYLNDFEVVKQNHLMLMPKGIRPIRTWVNRYLSRLPGFRKLGLVTMIVAKERGWLRNPDDYSCTVVIPCRNEKGTIEEAVQRTPTMGHHTEILFVDGNSTDGTPEEIQRVIAAYPEKDIGFLSQGDGTGKGDAVRKGFAAAKGDVLMILDADLTVPPEELPKFFGALIESKGEFINGTRLVYQMDKLAMRTLNFIGNKFFSTAFTWLLEQRLRDTLCGTKVLLKRDYEKIAAGRSFFGDFDPFGDFDLLFGAAKQHLKIVEVPIRYRERRYGVTNISRFTHGWLLLKMCVVASRKLKFV
;
A
#
# COMPACT_ATOMS: atom_id res chain seq x y z
N MET A 1 37.98 -5.03 2.34
CA MET A 1 38.90 -4.77 1.21
C MET A 1 39.14 -3.27 1.22
N ASP A 2 40.28 -2.75 0.77
CA ASP A 2 40.44 -1.29 0.66
C ASP A 2 39.38 -0.75 -0.32
N SER A 3 38.58 0.24 0.09
CA SER A 3 37.51 0.85 -0.73
C SER A 3 38.02 1.28 -2.11
N SER A 4 39.31 1.62 -2.21
CA SER A 4 40.02 1.98 -3.44
C SER A 4 39.99 0.89 -4.51
N GLU A 5 40.19 -0.39 -4.14
CA GLU A 5 40.16 -1.52 -5.08
C GLU A 5 38.75 -1.81 -5.62
N LEU A 6 37.71 -1.53 -4.82
CA LEU A 6 36.32 -1.67 -5.22
C LEU A 6 35.96 -0.61 -6.28
N ILE A 7 36.33 0.64 -6.03
CA ILE A 7 36.10 1.78 -6.93
C ILE A 7 36.72 1.52 -8.31
N GLU A 8 38.02 1.18 -8.36
CA GLU A 8 38.72 0.89 -9.62
C GLU A 8 38.09 -0.27 -10.41
N ARG A 9 37.49 -1.23 -9.71
CA ARG A 9 36.80 -2.36 -10.36
C ARG A 9 35.50 -1.89 -11.00
N TYR A 10 34.65 -1.14 -10.29
CA TYR A 10 33.39 -0.65 -10.83
C TYR A 10 33.64 0.31 -12.00
N ASP A 11 34.64 1.19 -11.90
CA ASP A 11 35.02 2.08 -13.01
C ASP A 11 35.44 1.29 -14.27
N ARG A 12 36.26 0.24 -14.11
CA ARG A 12 36.64 -0.65 -15.24
C ARG A 12 35.44 -1.41 -15.83
N LEU A 13 34.44 -1.70 -15.01
CA LEU A 13 33.24 -2.42 -15.43
C LEU A 13 32.17 -1.51 -16.05
N ALA A 14 32.23 -0.19 -15.84
CA ALA A 14 31.25 0.77 -16.35
C ALA A 14 31.01 0.63 -17.86
N SER A 15 32.10 0.59 -18.65
CA SER A 15 32.05 0.41 -20.11
C SER A 15 31.48 -0.95 -20.56
N LYS A 16 31.60 -2.00 -19.73
CA LYS A 16 31.15 -3.36 -20.04
C LYS A 16 29.73 -3.66 -19.52
N ARG A 17 29.23 -2.88 -18.57
CA ARG A 17 27.93 -3.09 -17.89
C ARG A 17 26.77 -3.11 -18.88
N THR A 18 26.80 -2.23 -19.89
CA THR A 18 25.79 -2.20 -20.96
C THR A 18 25.71 -3.53 -21.71
N GLY A 19 26.84 -4.15 -22.01
CA GLY A 19 26.89 -5.46 -22.67
C GLY A 19 26.24 -6.57 -21.85
N PHE A 20 26.49 -6.62 -20.53
CA PHE A 20 25.86 -7.58 -19.63
C PHE A 20 24.36 -7.32 -19.45
N ARG A 21 23.95 -6.05 -19.33
CA ARG A 21 22.52 -5.67 -19.28
C ARG A 21 21.80 -6.09 -20.55
N ASN A 22 22.37 -5.84 -21.72
CA ASN A 22 21.76 -6.23 -23.00
C ASN A 22 21.59 -7.75 -23.14
N ARG A 23 22.58 -8.55 -22.71
CA ARG A 23 22.46 -10.02 -22.69
C ARG A 23 21.38 -10.52 -21.73
N ASN A 24 21.05 -9.73 -20.72
CA ASN A 24 20.07 -10.04 -19.69
C ASN A 24 18.88 -9.06 -19.73
N ALA A 25 18.56 -8.50 -20.90
CA ALA A 25 17.61 -7.40 -21.03
C ALA A 25 16.23 -7.72 -20.46
N TYR A 26 15.77 -8.96 -20.57
CA TYR A 26 14.51 -9.39 -19.98
C TYR A 26 14.50 -9.29 -18.45
N PHE A 27 15.56 -9.75 -17.78
CA PHE A 27 15.68 -9.68 -16.32
C PHE A 27 15.63 -8.23 -15.84
N HIS A 28 16.41 -7.35 -16.45
CA HIS A 28 16.41 -5.92 -16.09
C HIS A 28 15.09 -5.23 -16.46
N GLY A 29 14.46 -5.60 -17.58
CA GLY A 29 13.15 -5.10 -17.98
C GLY A 29 12.07 -5.45 -16.97
N GLU A 30 12.01 -6.70 -16.49
CA GLU A 30 11.03 -7.12 -15.47
C GLU A 30 11.22 -6.39 -14.13
N ILE A 31 12.47 -6.11 -13.74
CA ILE A 31 12.76 -5.30 -12.54
C ILE A 31 12.25 -3.87 -12.75
N ILE A 32 12.61 -3.24 -13.86
CA ILE A 32 12.15 -1.88 -14.20
C ILE A 32 10.61 -1.81 -14.21
N ASP A 33 9.95 -2.74 -14.89
CA ASP A 33 8.49 -2.79 -14.97
C ASP A 33 7.85 -2.95 -13.58
N ARG A 34 8.51 -3.69 -12.68
CA ARG A 34 8.03 -3.83 -11.31
C ARG A 34 8.22 -2.55 -10.50
N TYR A 35 9.37 -1.87 -10.60
CA TYR A 35 9.56 -0.57 -9.97
C TYR A 35 8.57 0.47 -10.51
N ARG A 36 8.34 0.54 -11.81
CA ARG A 36 7.34 1.43 -12.43
C ARG A 36 5.90 1.09 -12.04
N PHE A 37 5.63 -0.16 -11.65
CA PHE A 37 4.33 -0.52 -11.10
C PHE A 37 4.14 0.03 -9.68
N VAL A 38 5.23 0.16 -8.92
CA VAL A 38 5.22 0.62 -7.52
C VAL A 38 5.35 2.14 -7.40
N ILE A 39 6.16 2.74 -8.26
CA ILE A 39 6.53 4.16 -8.26
C ILE A 39 5.77 4.85 -9.39
N PRO A 40 4.85 5.78 -9.09
CA PRO A 40 4.13 6.53 -10.10
C PRO A 40 5.05 7.50 -10.84
N ASP A 41 4.81 7.68 -12.14
CA ASP A 41 5.47 8.71 -12.95
C ASP A 41 5.32 10.09 -12.26
N GLY A 42 6.39 10.90 -12.28
CA GLY A 42 6.39 12.24 -11.70
C GLY A 42 6.64 12.31 -10.19
N ALA A 43 6.82 11.19 -9.48
CA ALA A 43 7.27 11.21 -8.10
C ALA A 43 8.71 11.77 -7.95
N SER A 44 9.06 12.27 -6.77
CA SER A 44 10.46 12.53 -6.41
C SER A 44 11.13 11.21 -5.99
N VAL A 45 12.27 10.87 -6.61
CA VAL A 45 12.93 9.57 -6.46
C VAL A 45 14.41 9.72 -6.20
N LEU A 46 14.89 9.06 -5.14
CA LEU A 46 16.31 8.83 -4.87
C LEU A 46 16.66 7.37 -5.21
N GLU A 47 17.64 7.14 -6.08
CA GLU A 47 18.23 5.80 -6.30
C GLU A 47 19.62 5.74 -5.66
N ILE A 48 19.78 4.85 -4.67
CA ILE A 48 21.06 4.63 -3.98
C ILE A 48 21.76 3.41 -4.60
N GLY A 49 22.99 3.60 -5.09
CA GLY A 49 23.68 2.63 -5.93
C GLY A 49 23.22 2.67 -7.40
N CYS A 50 22.99 3.86 -7.94
CA CYS A 50 22.30 4.05 -9.23
C CYS A 50 23.08 3.56 -10.45
N SER A 51 24.38 3.32 -10.32
CA SER A 51 25.25 2.89 -11.41
C SER A 51 25.10 3.80 -12.65
N THR A 52 24.71 3.28 -13.81
CA THR A 52 24.51 4.05 -15.05
C THR A 52 23.18 4.83 -15.11
N GLY A 53 22.39 4.84 -14.03
CA GLY A 53 21.16 5.65 -13.91
C GLY A 53 19.96 5.17 -14.74
N ASP A 54 20.06 4.02 -15.41
CA ASP A 54 19.02 3.54 -16.34
C ASP A 54 17.70 3.18 -15.62
N LEU A 55 17.77 2.74 -14.36
CA LEU A 55 16.56 2.45 -13.57
C LEU A 55 15.88 3.76 -13.16
N LEU A 56 16.58 4.70 -12.53
CA LEU A 56 16.06 6.03 -12.20
C LEU A 56 15.41 6.72 -13.40
N ALA A 57 16.07 6.70 -14.56
CA ALA A 57 15.51 7.29 -15.78
C ALA A 57 14.21 6.62 -16.23
N ALA A 58 14.13 5.29 -16.15
CA ALA A 58 12.93 4.55 -16.52
C ALA A 58 11.73 4.82 -15.59
N LEU A 59 11.98 5.31 -14.37
CA LEU A 59 10.94 5.71 -13.41
C LEU A 59 10.32 7.08 -13.69
N LYS A 60 10.90 7.86 -14.60
CA LYS A 60 10.41 9.19 -15.02
C LYS A 60 10.07 10.10 -13.82
N PRO A 61 11.01 10.33 -12.90
CA PRO A 61 10.77 11.18 -11.75
C PRO A 61 10.63 12.66 -12.17
N SER A 62 9.87 13.44 -11.40
CA SER A 62 9.90 14.91 -11.53
C SER A 62 11.20 15.49 -10.97
N ARG A 63 11.70 14.88 -9.90
CA ARG A 63 13.00 15.11 -9.27
C ARG A 63 13.69 13.76 -9.08
N GLY A 64 14.66 13.45 -9.92
CA GLY A 64 15.44 12.21 -9.84
C GLY A 64 16.88 12.48 -9.41
N VAL A 65 17.28 11.87 -8.30
CA VAL A 65 18.65 11.92 -7.78
C VAL A 65 19.21 10.49 -7.71
N GLY A 66 20.34 10.25 -8.37
CA GLY A 66 21.09 9.00 -8.28
C GLY A 66 22.39 9.22 -7.54
N ILE A 67 22.71 8.34 -6.58
CA ILE A 67 24.00 8.35 -5.90
C ILE A 67 24.74 7.03 -6.15
N ASP A 68 26.05 7.12 -6.38
CA ASP A 68 26.95 5.98 -6.54
C ASP A 68 28.37 6.39 -6.13
N PHE A 69 29.21 5.44 -5.74
CA PHE A 69 30.62 5.72 -5.40
C PHE A 69 31.53 5.68 -6.64
N SER A 70 31.08 5.07 -7.74
CA SER A 70 31.88 4.91 -8.95
C SER A 70 31.75 6.13 -9.86
N LYS A 71 32.82 6.92 -9.92
CA LYS A 71 32.90 8.08 -10.81
C LYS A 71 32.66 7.71 -12.27
N GLY A 72 33.21 6.60 -12.75
CA GLY A 72 33.03 6.14 -14.13
C GLY A 72 31.57 5.75 -14.45
N MET A 73 30.84 5.18 -13.49
CA MET A 73 29.40 4.90 -13.66
C MET A 73 28.59 6.20 -13.73
N LEU A 74 28.92 7.18 -12.90
CA LEU A 74 28.22 8.47 -12.86
C LEU A 74 28.48 9.33 -14.09
N GLU A 75 29.70 9.29 -14.65
CA GLU A 75 30.00 9.96 -15.93
C GLU A 75 29.13 9.41 -17.06
N GLU A 76 29.01 8.08 -17.16
CA GLU A 76 28.11 7.44 -18.12
C GLU A 76 26.63 7.77 -17.85
N ALA A 77 26.22 7.80 -16.58
CA ALA A 77 24.86 8.15 -16.18
C ALA A 77 24.49 9.58 -16.61
N ARG A 78 25.38 10.56 -16.35
CA ARG A 78 25.21 11.95 -16.77
C ARG A 78 25.18 12.10 -18.29
N ALA A 79 26.01 11.35 -19.01
CA ALA A 79 26.02 11.38 -20.47
C ALA A 79 24.71 10.84 -21.08
N ARG A 80 24.14 9.78 -20.50
CA ARG A 80 22.90 9.16 -21.00
C ARG A 80 21.64 9.90 -20.57
N HIS A 81 21.62 10.39 -19.33
CA HIS A 81 20.43 10.93 -18.69
C HIS A 81 20.69 12.34 -18.15
N PRO A 82 21.00 13.34 -19.01
CA PRO A 82 21.42 14.67 -18.58
C PRO A 82 20.35 15.48 -17.85
N HIS A 83 19.10 15.01 -17.85
CA HIS A 83 17.96 15.61 -17.15
C HIS A 83 17.85 15.16 -15.69
N LEU A 84 18.68 14.22 -15.24
CA LEU A 84 18.72 13.72 -13.86
C LEU A 84 19.94 14.24 -13.11
N THR A 85 19.88 14.24 -11.79
CA THR A 85 21.01 14.61 -10.93
C THR A 85 21.76 13.37 -10.48
N PHE A 86 23.08 13.37 -10.64
CA PHE A 86 23.95 12.26 -10.25
C PHE A 86 25.08 12.76 -9.37
N LEU A 87 25.20 12.21 -8.16
CA LEU A 87 26.14 12.65 -7.13
C LEU A 87 27.08 11.51 -6.73
N GLU A 88 28.35 11.83 -6.56
CA GLU A 88 29.38 10.88 -6.11
C GLU A 88 29.35 10.80 -4.58
N MET A 89 28.77 9.73 -4.06
CA MET A 89 28.59 9.52 -2.62
C MET A 89 28.62 8.01 -2.31
N HIS A 90 29.15 7.64 -1.15
CA HIS A 90 29.07 6.27 -0.68
C HIS A 90 27.70 5.98 -0.06
N ALA A 91 27.14 4.80 -0.31
CA ALA A 91 25.80 4.44 0.18
C ALA A 91 25.69 4.45 1.70
N GLU A 92 26.78 4.21 2.43
CA GLU A 92 26.77 4.13 3.90
C GLU A 92 27.06 5.49 4.58
N THR A 93 27.55 6.47 3.82
CA THR A 93 28.00 7.77 4.36
C THR A 93 27.49 8.97 3.55
N PHE A 94 26.41 8.80 2.77
CA PHE A 94 25.86 9.90 1.96
C PHE A 94 25.22 10.97 2.83
N GLU A 95 25.25 12.21 2.35
CA GLU A 95 24.60 13.36 2.98
C GLU A 95 23.81 14.12 1.93
N LEU A 96 22.50 14.28 2.17
CA LEU A 96 21.57 14.99 1.30
C LEU A 96 20.63 15.82 2.17
N ASP A 97 20.38 17.05 1.77
CA ASP A 97 19.51 18.01 2.46
C ASP A 97 18.09 18.06 1.84
N GLU A 98 17.63 16.96 1.25
CA GLU A 98 16.30 16.84 0.65
C GLU A 98 15.66 15.47 0.95
N THR A 99 14.33 15.41 0.97
CA THR A 99 13.56 14.15 1.18
C THR A 99 12.77 13.77 -0.07
N PHE A 100 12.52 12.47 -0.25
CA PHE A 100 11.92 11.94 -1.48
C PHE A 100 10.61 11.20 -1.22
N ASP A 101 9.73 11.16 -2.22
CA ASP A 101 8.52 10.32 -2.18
C ASP A 101 8.90 8.84 -2.18
N TYR A 102 9.93 8.49 -2.95
CA TYR A 102 10.43 7.12 -3.06
C TYR A 102 11.95 7.06 -2.95
N VAL A 103 12.44 6.06 -2.22
CA VAL A 103 13.85 5.68 -2.18
C VAL A 103 14.00 4.29 -2.77
N VAL A 104 14.86 4.14 -3.77
CA VAL A 104 15.11 2.90 -4.51
C VAL A 104 16.45 2.32 -4.09
N ILE A 105 16.44 1.05 -3.71
CA ILE A 105 17.61 0.28 -3.29
C ILE A 105 17.62 -0.99 -4.13
N SER A 106 18.24 -0.90 -5.32
CA SER A 106 18.20 -1.99 -6.29
C SER A 106 19.48 -2.82 -6.29
N GLY A 107 19.41 -4.05 -5.77
CA GLY A 107 20.54 -4.97 -5.74
C GLY A 107 21.74 -4.52 -4.90
N LEU A 108 21.58 -3.48 -4.06
CA LEU A 108 22.67 -2.86 -3.29
C LEU A 108 22.97 -3.57 -1.98
N LEU A 109 21.95 -4.06 -1.25
CA LEU A 109 22.13 -4.55 0.13
C LEU A 109 23.16 -5.68 0.28
N GLY A 110 23.36 -6.48 -0.77
CA GLY A 110 24.35 -7.55 -0.76
C GLY A 110 25.79 -7.06 -0.74
N ASP A 111 26.02 -5.83 -1.22
CA ASP A 111 27.34 -5.22 -1.41
C ASP A 111 27.76 -4.31 -0.24
N LEU A 112 26.87 -4.06 0.73
CA LEU A 112 27.12 -3.18 1.89
C LEU A 112 27.95 -3.88 2.98
N GLU A 113 28.75 -3.12 3.72
CA GLU A 113 29.53 -3.63 4.87
C GLU A 113 28.72 -3.54 6.17
N ASP A 114 28.00 -2.44 6.39
CA ASP A 114 27.11 -2.18 7.53
C ASP A 114 25.71 -1.74 7.06
N ILE A 115 24.85 -2.73 6.88
CA ILE A 115 23.45 -2.53 6.45
C ILE A 115 22.63 -1.79 7.51
N GLN A 116 22.97 -1.96 8.79
CA GLN A 116 22.22 -1.31 9.87
C GLN A 116 22.51 0.20 9.86
N ALA A 117 23.78 0.59 9.76
CA ALA A 117 24.17 1.99 9.61
C ALA A 117 23.56 2.63 8.35
N PHE A 118 23.54 1.89 7.24
CA PHE A 118 22.88 2.33 6.02
C PHE A 118 21.39 2.64 6.25
N PHE A 119 20.63 1.72 6.86
CA PHE A 119 19.22 1.96 7.16
C PHE A 119 19.03 3.13 8.14
N ALA A 120 19.88 3.29 9.15
CA ALA A 120 19.84 4.47 10.03
C ALA A 120 19.96 5.77 9.24
N ARG A 121 20.82 5.80 8.22
CA ARG A 121 21.02 6.97 7.34
C ARG A 121 19.80 7.28 6.47
N LEU A 122 19.06 6.27 6.03
CA LEU A 122 17.87 6.49 5.18
C LEU A 122 16.86 7.47 5.81
N ARG A 123 16.79 7.53 7.15
CA ARG A 123 15.89 8.45 7.87
C ARG A 123 16.09 9.93 7.54
N THR A 124 17.27 10.30 7.04
CA THR A 124 17.60 11.68 6.69
C THR A 124 17.04 12.14 5.35
N VAL A 125 16.60 11.19 4.52
CA VAL A 125 16.03 11.44 3.18
C VAL A 125 14.58 10.94 3.07
N THR A 126 14.00 10.47 4.18
CA THR A 126 12.62 9.99 4.27
C THR A 126 11.73 10.95 5.05
N ARG A 127 10.44 10.84 4.79
CA ARG A 127 9.33 11.48 5.51
C ARG A 127 8.23 10.43 5.76
N PRO A 128 7.18 10.71 6.56
CA PRO A 128 6.21 9.69 6.98
C PRO A 128 5.50 8.94 5.83
N ASP A 129 5.37 9.58 4.67
CA ASP A 129 4.74 9.03 3.46
C ASP A 129 5.73 8.51 2.42
N THR A 130 7.04 8.62 2.67
CA THR A 130 8.06 8.01 1.79
C THR A 130 7.88 6.50 1.71
N ARG A 131 8.12 5.94 0.53
CA ARG A 131 8.19 4.50 0.30
C ARG A 131 9.60 4.10 -0.09
N ILE A 132 10.15 3.16 0.67
CA ILE A 132 11.44 2.55 0.36
C ILE A 132 11.15 1.27 -0.41
N VAL A 133 11.68 1.18 -1.63
CA VAL A 133 11.51 0.03 -2.51
C VAL A 133 12.86 -0.66 -2.66
N ILE A 134 12.92 -1.88 -2.14
CA ILE A 134 14.13 -2.68 -2.09
C ILE A 134 13.91 -3.91 -2.95
N ASP A 135 14.84 -4.23 -3.84
CA ASP A 135 14.91 -5.57 -4.42
C ASP A 135 16.16 -6.30 -3.97
N TYR A 136 15.97 -7.57 -3.60
CA TYR A 136 17.01 -8.41 -3.07
C TYR A 136 16.94 -9.83 -3.65
N PHE A 137 18.10 -10.42 -3.83
CA PHE A 137 18.25 -11.72 -4.45
C PHE A 137 17.86 -12.86 -3.50
N ASN A 138 17.12 -13.84 -4.01
CA ASN A 138 16.76 -15.02 -3.26
C ASN A 138 17.91 -16.04 -3.26
N HIS A 139 18.51 -16.27 -2.09
CA HIS A 139 19.63 -17.21 -1.90
C HIS A 139 19.36 -18.65 -2.35
N LEU A 140 18.09 -19.07 -2.49
CA LEU A 140 17.76 -20.37 -3.09
C LEU A 140 18.37 -20.55 -4.49
N TRP A 141 18.64 -19.45 -5.20
CA TRP A 141 19.21 -19.46 -6.55
C TRP A 141 20.73 -19.37 -6.59
N GLU A 142 21.40 -19.25 -5.44
CA GLU A 142 22.84 -18.99 -5.37
C GLU A 142 23.68 -20.01 -6.16
N PRO A 143 23.43 -21.34 -6.09
CA PRO A 143 24.19 -22.31 -6.88
C PRO A 143 24.08 -22.07 -8.40
N VAL A 144 22.87 -21.72 -8.87
CA VAL A 144 22.59 -21.45 -10.28
C VAL A 144 23.27 -20.14 -10.72
N ILE A 145 23.25 -19.12 -9.85
CA ILE A 145 23.90 -17.84 -10.10
C ILE A 145 25.42 -17.97 -10.15
N ARG A 146 26.03 -18.66 -9.18
CA ARG A 146 27.48 -18.89 -9.16
C ARG A 146 27.94 -19.65 -10.41
N LEU A 147 27.14 -20.61 -10.88
CA LEU A 147 27.40 -21.28 -12.15
C LEU A 147 27.33 -20.30 -13.33
N ALA A 148 26.29 -19.46 -13.39
CA ALA A 148 26.13 -18.45 -14.44
C ALA A 148 27.28 -17.43 -14.48
N GLU A 149 27.84 -17.05 -13.33
CA GLU A 149 29.04 -16.19 -13.23
C GLU A 149 30.27 -16.90 -13.78
N LYS A 150 30.49 -18.17 -13.39
CA LYS A 150 31.64 -18.98 -13.84
C LYS A 150 31.68 -19.12 -15.36
N ILE A 151 30.52 -19.19 -16.03
CA ILE A 151 30.40 -19.29 -17.49
C ILE A 151 30.20 -17.94 -18.20
N GLY A 152 30.32 -16.81 -17.48
CA GLY A 152 30.28 -15.46 -18.07
C GLY A 152 28.90 -14.96 -18.52
N LEU A 153 27.81 -15.60 -18.06
CA LEU A 153 26.42 -15.19 -18.35
C LEU A 153 25.91 -14.07 -17.42
N LYS A 154 26.53 -13.91 -16.25
CA LYS A 154 26.31 -12.84 -15.27
C LYS A 154 27.66 -12.18 -14.94
N MET A 155 27.64 -10.89 -14.62
CA MET A 155 28.82 -10.19 -14.10
C MET A 155 29.25 -10.82 -12.77
N PRO A 156 30.55 -11.12 -12.56
CA PRO A 156 31.04 -11.69 -11.30
C PRO A 156 30.72 -10.77 -10.12
N THR A 157 30.11 -11.33 -9.06
CA THR A 157 29.86 -10.62 -7.79
C THR A 157 30.70 -11.28 -6.70
N ARG A 158 31.52 -10.50 -5.98
CA ARG A 158 32.57 -11.05 -5.11
C ARG A 158 32.18 -11.13 -3.63
N PHE A 159 31.15 -10.40 -3.24
CA PHE A 159 30.65 -10.35 -1.87
C PHE A 159 29.13 -10.25 -1.96
N GLN A 160 28.42 -11.18 -1.33
CA GLN A 160 27.00 -11.03 -1.08
C GLN A 160 26.76 -11.47 0.35
N ASN A 161 26.32 -10.53 1.18
CA ASN A 161 25.79 -10.86 2.49
C ASN A 161 24.69 -11.92 2.32
N TRP A 162 24.63 -12.93 3.20
CA TRP A 162 23.52 -13.87 3.20
C TRP A 162 22.39 -13.30 4.06
N LEU A 163 21.48 -12.55 3.43
CA LEU A 163 20.32 -11.92 4.09
C LEU A 163 19.00 -12.61 3.69
N PRO A 164 18.53 -13.59 4.47
CA PRO A 164 17.13 -13.95 4.50
C PRO A 164 16.20 -12.74 4.60
N LEU A 165 14.98 -12.88 4.08
CA LEU A 165 13.98 -11.80 4.10
C LEU A 165 13.66 -11.34 5.53
N ASP A 166 13.55 -12.29 6.46
CA ASP A 166 13.26 -12.02 7.87
C ASP A 166 14.38 -11.18 8.52
N ASP A 167 15.63 -11.32 8.07
CA ASP A 167 16.76 -10.51 8.56
C ASP A 167 16.70 -9.08 8.00
N ILE A 168 16.30 -8.90 6.73
CA ILE A 168 16.06 -7.57 6.15
C ILE A 168 14.92 -6.88 6.90
N GLU A 169 13.82 -7.60 7.17
CA GLU A 169 12.70 -7.10 7.97
C GLU A 169 13.15 -6.67 9.37
N ASN A 170 13.97 -7.49 10.04
CA ASN A 170 14.50 -7.19 11.35
C ASN A 170 15.42 -5.96 11.34
N LEU A 171 16.31 -5.83 10.36
CA LEU A 171 17.21 -4.67 10.23
C LEU A 171 16.44 -3.37 9.91
N LEU A 172 15.39 -3.45 9.10
CA LEU A 172 14.44 -2.34 8.91
C LEU A 172 13.77 -1.97 10.23
N TYR A 173 13.25 -2.96 10.96
CA TYR A 173 12.58 -2.76 12.24
C TYR A 173 13.48 -2.09 13.30
N LEU A 174 14.75 -2.49 13.37
CA LEU A 174 15.75 -1.92 14.27
C LEU A 174 16.05 -0.44 13.98
N ASN A 175 15.72 0.05 12.78
CA ASN A 175 15.95 1.43 12.33
C ASN A 175 14.65 2.20 12.13
N ASP A 176 13.59 1.84 12.86
CA ASP A 176 12.27 2.49 12.78
C ASP A 176 11.65 2.43 11.37
N PHE A 177 11.88 1.36 10.61
CA PHE A 177 11.14 1.07 9.39
C PHE A 177 10.23 -0.15 9.57
N GLU A 178 9.15 -0.20 8.82
CA GLU A 178 8.29 -1.38 8.74
C GLU A 178 8.01 -1.77 7.30
N VAL A 179 7.87 -3.07 7.07
CA VAL A 179 7.46 -3.58 5.77
C VAL A 179 5.95 -3.41 5.59
N VAL A 180 5.58 -2.73 4.51
CA VAL A 180 4.18 -2.60 4.08
C VAL A 180 3.74 -3.87 3.38
N LYS A 181 4.53 -4.31 2.40
CA LYS A 181 4.22 -5.49 1.59
C LYS A 181 5.45 -6.06 0.91
N GLN A 182 5.31 -7.31 0.46
CA GLN A 182 6.37 -8.04 -0.21
C GLN A 182 5.82 -8.81 -1.40
N ASN A 183 6.66 -8.93 -2.41
CA ASN A 183 6.36 -9.68 -3.61
C ASN A 183 7.60 -10.42 -4.09
N HIS A 184 7.40 -11.60 -4.67
CA HIS A 184 8.48 -12.35 -5.28
C HIS A 184 8.31 -12.35 -6.79
N LEU A 185 9.42 -12.19 -7.48
CA LEU A 185 9.49 -11.97 -8.91
C LEU A 185 10.25 -13.13 -9.54
N MET A 186 9.80 -13.50 -10.74
CA MET A 186 10.59 -14.22 -11.74
C MET A 186 11.10 -15.60 -11.31
N LEU A 187 10.45 -16.66 -11.81
CA LEU A 187 10.98 -18.04 -11.72
C LEU A 187 11.89 -18.37 -12.90
N MET A 188 11.78 -17.64 -14.01
CA MET A 188 12.52 -17.95 -15.23
C MET A 188 13.19 -16.68 -15.79
N PRO A 189 14.43 -16.34 -15.36
CA PRO A 189 15.13 -15.14 -15.82
C PRO A 189 15.62 -15.23 -17.27
N LYS A 190 15.77 -16.45 -17.80
CA LYS A 190 16.15 -16.73 -19.20
C LYS A 190 15.27 -17.85 -19.75
N GLY A 191 15.05 -17.85 -21.06
CA GLY A 191 14.24 -18.87 -21.72
C GLY A 191 13.47 -18.31 -22.91
N ILE A 192 12.75 -19.21 -23.59
CA ILE A 192 11.94 -18.91 -24.78
C ILE A 192 10.77 -17.99 -24.40
N ARG A 193 10.59 -16.89 -25.16
CA ARG A 193 9.71 -15.76 -24.82
C ARG A 193 8.28 -16.16 -24.38
N PRO A 194 7.48 -16.96 -25.12
CA PRO A 194 6.12 -17.31 -24.70
C PRO A 194 6.06 -18.04 -23.36
N ILE A 195 6.90 -19.07 -23.18
CA ILE A 195 6.93 -19.87 -21.94
C ILE A 195 7.39 -18.99 -20.76
N ARG A 196 8.43 -18.19 -20.97
CA ARG A 196 8.96 -17.26 -19.97
C ARG A 196 7.94 -16.24 -19.50
N THR A 197 7.27 -15.61 -20.46
CA THR A 197 6.24 -14.62 -20.18
C THR A 197 5.11 -15.27 -19.38
N TRP A 198 4.67 -16.47 -19.76
CA TRP A 198 3.61 -17.17 -19.02
C TRP A 198 4.03 -17.58 -17.61
N VAL A 199 5.24 -18.15 -17.44
CA VAL A 199 5.76 -18.59 -16.14
C VAL A 199 5.90 -17.41 -15.17
N ASN A 200 6.52 -16.31 -15.60
CA ASN A 200 6.76 -15.16 -14.72
C ASN A 200 5.53 -14.26 -14.54
N ARG A 201 4.61 -14.24 -15.50
CA ARG A 201 3.33 -13.54 -15.33
C ARG A 201 2.42 -14.31 -14.39
N TYR A 202 2.21 -15.61 -14.61
CA TYR A 202 1.20 -16.39 -13.90
C TYR A 202 1.79 -17.29 -12.82
N LEU A 203 2.63 -18.26 -13.18
CA LEU A 203 3.09 -19.31 -12.27
C LEU A 203 3.85 -18.74 -11.06
N SER A 204 4.74 -17.77 -11.28
CA SER A 204 5.54 -17.15 -10.21
C SER A 204 4.71 -16.34 -9.22
N ARG A 205 3.43 -16.06 -9.51
CA ARG A 205 2.55 -15.28 -8.63
C ARG A 205 1.65 -16.16 -7.79
N LEU A 206 1.46 -17.43 -8.18
CA LEU A 206 0.58 -18.35 -7.47
C LEU A 206 1.11 -18.69 -6.07
N PRO A 207 0.21 -18.94 -5.10
CA PRO A 207 0.60 -19.50 -3.81
C PRO A 207 1.45 -20.77 -3.99
N GLY A 208 2.44 -20.98 -3.11
CA GLY A 208 3.41 -22.09 -3.21
C GLY A 208 4.60 -21.78 -4.11
N PHE A 209 4.37 -21.31 -5.34
CA PHE A 209 5.43 -21.03 -6.31
C PHE A 209 6.13 -19.69 -6.08
N ARG A 210 5.40 -18.68 -5.58
CA ARG A 210 5.95 -17.34 -5.40
C ARG A 210 7.25 -17.29 -4.59
N LYS A 211 7.36 -18.10 -3.53
CA LYS A 211 8.55 -18.10 -2.65
C LYS A 211 9.83 -18.59 -3.35
N LEU A 212 9.69 -19.23 -4.51
CA LEU A 212 10.81 -19.67 -5.34
C LEU A 212 11.29 -18.58 -6.31
N GLY A 213 10.68 -17.39 -6.31
CA GLY A 213 11.09 -16.27 -7.16
C GLY A 213 12.55 -15.88 -6.92
N LEU A 214 13.25 -15.54 -8.00
CA LEU A 214 14.66 -15.16 -8.02
C LEU A 214 14.93 -13.87 -7.23
N VAL A 215 13.97 -12.94 -7.28
CA VAL A 215 14.09 -11.61 -6.67
C VAL A 215 12.90 -11.40 -5.75
N THR A 216 13.15 -10.93 -4.55
CA THR A 216 12.12 -10.44 -3.64
C THR A 216 12.14 -8.92 -3.68
N MET A 217 10.98 -8.31 -3.88
CA MET A 217 10.77 -6.88 -3.76
C MET A 217 10.00 -6.57 -2.48
N ILE A 218 10.52 -5.63 -1.72
CA ILE A 218 9.98 -5.16 -0.45
C ILE A 218 9.57 -3.70 -0.65
N VAL A 219 8.38 -3.35 -0.20
CA VAL A 219 7.98 -1.96 -0.01
C VAL A 219 7.91 -1.72 1.49
N ALA A 220 8.74 -0.80 1.98
CA ALA A 220 8.81 -0.41 3.38
C ALA A 220 8.49 1.08 3.53
N LYS A 221 8.23 1.49 4.77
CA LYS A 221 8.02 2.87 5.16
C LYS A 221 8.62 3.12 6.54
N GLU A 222 8.84 4.38 6.87
CA GLU A 222 9.25 4.76 8.22
C GLU A 222 8.08 4.59 9.22
N ARG A 223 8.41 4.18 10.44
CA ARG A 223 7.54 3.94 11.58
C ARG A 223 7.85 4.98 12.66
N GLY A 224 6.96 5.10 13.64
CA GLY A 224 7.28 5.82 14.88
C GLY A 224 7.07 7.33 14.79
N TRP A 225 6.51 7.83 13.70
CA TRP A 225 5.97 9.19 13.61
C TRP A 225 4.78 9.33 14.56
N LEU A 226 5.05 9.74 15.80
CA LEU A 226 4.01 10.10 16.75
C LEU A 226 3.40 11.42 16.30
N ARG A 227 2.13 11.35 15.90
CA ARG A 227 1.31 12.52 15.63
C ARG A 227 0.58 12.88 16.92
N ASN A 228 0.49 14.17 17.24
CA ASN A 228 -0.36 14.60 18.33
C ASN A 228 -1.83 14.46 17.86
N PRO A 229 -2.70 13.74 18.58
CA PRO A 229 -4.12 13.67 18.25
C PRO A 229 -4.77 15.04 18.05
N ASP A 230 -4.33 16.04 18.82
CA ASP A 230 -4.88 17.40 18.76
C ASP A 230 -4.49 18.15 17.48
N ASP A 231 -3.53 17.66 16.69
CA ASP A 231 -3.18 18.27 15.39
C ASP A 231 -4.19 17.90 14.29
N TYR A 232 -5.11 16.95 14.55
CA TYR A 232 -6.00 16.40 13.53
C TYR A 232 -7.47 16.64 13.86
N SER A 233 -8.23 16.98 12.83
CA SER A 233 -9.69 16.98 12.84
C SER A 233 -10.22 15.71 12.15
N CYS A 234 -11.48 15.36 12.43
CA CYS A 234 -12.10 14.16 11.88
C CYS A 234 -13.50 14.46 11.32
N THR A 235 -13.83 13.86 10.17
CA THR A 235 -15.21 13.76 9.68
C THR A 235 -15.67 12.30 9.72
N VAL A 236 -16.73 12.03 10.48
CA VAL A 236 -17.45 10.76 10.49
C VAL A 236 -18.58 10.85 9.48
N VAL A 237 -18.39 10.22 8.32
CA VAL A 237 -19.41 10.13 7.27
C VAL A 237 -20.34 8.96 7.57
N ILE A 238 -21.64 9.27 7.65
CA ILE A 238 -22.71 8.32 7.94
C ILE A 238 -23.62 8.22 6.71
N PRO A 239 -23.37 7.27 5.78
CA PRO A 239 -24.30 7.00 4.70
C PRO A 239 -25.56 6.34 5.28
N CYS A 240 -26.73 6.95 5.07
CA CYS A 240 -28.00 6.49 5.61
C CYS A 240 -29.05 6.32 4.50
N ARG A 241 -29.90 5.28 4.64
CA ARG A 241 -31.09 5.12 3.80
C ARG A 241 -32.16 4.36 4.58
N ASN A 242 -33.25 5.04 4.91
CA ASN A 242 -34.31 4.54 5.76
C ASN A 242 -33.81 4.07 7.14
N GLU A 243 -33.07 4.95 7.83
CA GLU A 243 -32.44 4.68 9.13
C GLU A 243 -32.85 5.73 10.16
N LYS A 244 -34.09 6.25 10.07
CA LYS A 244 -34.61 7.31 10.95
C LYS A 244 -34.39 7.00 12.44
N GLY A 245 -34.59 5.75 12.84
CA GLY A 245 -34.54 5.34 14.25
C GLY A 245 -33.16 5.42 14.91
N THR A 246 -32.08 5.59 14.15
CA THR A 246 -30.70 5.56 14.67
C THR A 246 -29.98 6.91 14.59
N ILE A 247 -30.58 7.93 13.95
CA ILE A 247 -29.92 9.22 13.68
C ILE A 247 -29.49 9.93 14.97
N GLU A 248 -30.41 10.12 15.92
CA GLU A 248 -30.08 10.76 17.21
C GLU A 248 -29.09 9.93 18.02
N GLU A 249 -29.25 8.60 18.03
CA GLU A 249 -28.35 7.69 18.73
C GLU A 249 -26.91 7.77 18.17
N ALA A 250 -26.76 7.88 16.84
CA ALA A 250 -25.48 8.05 16.18
C ALA A 250 -24.78 9.34 16.63
N VAL A 251 -25.52 10.45 16.71
CA VAL A 251 -24.99 11.74 17.18
C VAL A 251 -24.60 11.68 18.65
N GLN A 252 -25.47 11.17 19.51
CA GLN A 252 -25.24 11.12 20.96
C GLN A 252 -24.02 10.25 21.31
N ARG A 253 -23.87 9.10 20.66
CA ARG A 253 -22.85 8.09 21.00
C ARG A 253 -21.52 8.28 20.31
N THR A 254 -21.45 9.07 19.23
CA THR A 254 -20.18 9.35 18.55
C THR A 254 -19.30 10.23 19.44
N PRO A 255 -18.13 9.74 19.88
CA PRO A 255 -17.22 10.52 20.70
C PRO A 255 -16.49 11.57 19.87
N THR A 256 -16.05 12.64 20.52
CA THR A 256 -15.09 13.59 19.94
C THR A 256 -13.73 12.92 19.79
N MET A 257 -13.12 13.06 18.63
CA MET A 257 -11.81 12.54 18.24
C MET A 257 -10.99 13.67 17.63
N GLY A 258 -9.72 13.76 18.03
CA GLY A 258 -8.86 14.90 17.69
C GLY A 258 -9.36 16.21 18.29
N HIS A 259 -8.91 17.34 17.75
CA HIS A 259 -9.36 18.66 18.24
C HIS A 259 -10.78 19.04 17.77
N HIS A 260 -11.28 18.39 16.72
CA HIS A 260 -12.61 18.64 16.16
C HIS A 260 -13.20 17.40 15.50
N THR A 261 -14.51 17.17 15.66
CA THR A 261 -15.23 16.07 15.01
C THR A 261 -16.51 16.57 14.35
N GLU A 262 -16.56 16.43 13.02
CA GLU A 262 -17.76 16.63 12.20
C GLU A 262 -18.49 15.29 12.03
N ILE A 263 -19.81 15.29 12.20
CA ILE A 263 -20.69 14.16 11.86
C ILE A 263 -21.45 14.54 10.60
N LEU A 264 -21.18 13.88 9.47
CA LEU A 264 -21.79 14.20 8.19
C LEU A 264 -22.72 13.07 7.75
N PHE A 265 -24.03 13.30 7.84
CA PHE A 265 -25.03 12.38 7.28
C PHE A 265 -25.14 12.56 5.77
N VAL A 266 -25.14 11.45 5.02
CA VAL A 266 -25.38 11.43 3.58
C VAL A 266 -26.58 10.55 3.27
N ASP A 267 -27.72 11.18 2.96
CA ASP A 267 -28.98 10.47 2.76
C ASP A 267 -29.17 9.96 1.33
N GLY A 268 -29.35 8.65 1.20
CA GLY A 268 -29.55 7.93 -0.06
C GLY A 268 -31.00 7.91 -0.55
N ASN A 269 -31.67 9.07 -0.53
CA ASN A 269 -33.07 9.26 -0.93
C ASN A 269 -34.03 8.41 -0.09
N SER A 270 -34.03 8.64 1.22
CA SER A 270 -34.91 7.95 2.17
C SER A 270 -36.38 8.33 1.98
N THR A 271 -37.27 7.42 2.37
CA THR A 271 -38.73 7.58 2.29
C THR A 271 -39.43 7.38 3.64
N ASP A 272 -38.68 7.13 4.71
CA ASP A 272 -39.20 6.85 6.06
C ASP A 272 -39.16 8.06 7.02
N GLY A 273 -38.78 9.24 6.50
CA GLY A 273 -38.61 10.45 7.29
C GLY A 273 -37.20 10.65 7.87
N THR A 274 -36.19 9.92 7.38
CA THR A 274 -34.78 10.09 7.78
C THR A 274 -34.27 11.53 7.62
N PRO A 275 -34.50 12.26 6.50
CA PRO A 275 -34.01 13.63 6.33
C PRO A 275 -34.58 14.61 7.35
N GLU A 276 -35.87 14.51 7.66
CA GLU A 276 -36.55 15.35 8.64
C GLU A 276 -35.99 15.12 10.04
N GLU A 277 -35.67 13.87 10.37
CA GLU A 277 -35.04 13.52 11.64
C GLU A 277 -33.61 14.06 11.74
N ILE A 278 -32.82 14.00 10.67
CA ILE A 278 -31.48 14.61 10.64
C ILE A 278 -31.58 16.12 10.91
N GLN A 279 -32.51 16.82 10.26
CA GLN A 279 -32.73 18.25 10.50
C GLN A 279 -33.15 18.56 11.94
N ARG A 280 -34.05 17.74 12.52
CA ARG A 280 -34.45 17.86 13.92
C ARG A 280 -33.25 17.69 14.85
N VAL A 281 -32.41 16.68 14.61
CA VAL A 281 -31.22 16.39 15.42
C VAL A 281 -30.17 17.49 15.28
N ILE A 282 -29.93 18.04 14.09
CA ILE A 282 -29.06 19.21 13.90
C ILE A 282 -29.52 20.38 14.79
N ALA A 283 -30.82 20.67 14.83
CA ALA A 283 -31.36 21.74 15.66
C ALA A 283 -31.31 21.43 17.17
N ALA A 284 -31.39 20.16 17.55
CA ALA A 284 -31.42 19.73 18.95
C ALA A 284 -30.03 19.70 19.62
N TYR A 285 -28.94 19.56 18.84
CA TYR A 285 -27.56 19.48 19.34
C TYR A 285 -26.66 20.56 18.71
N PRO A 286 -26.95 21.87 18.92
CA PRO A 286 -26.22 22.97 18.30
C PRO A 286 -24.74 23.06 18.72
N GLU A 287 -24.35 22.38 19.80
CA GLU A 287 -22.98 22.28 20.27
C GLU A 287 -22.13 21.27 19.47
N LYS A 288 -22.75 20.44 18.63
CA LYS A 288 -22.08 19.45 17.78
C LYS A 288 -22.04 19.94 16.33
N ASP A 289 -20.94 19.67 15.63
CA ASP A 289 -20.83 19.93 14.19
C ASP A 289 -21.49 18.78 13.41
N ILE A 290 -22.76 18.99 13.05
CA ILE A 290 -23.58 18.01 12.34
C ILE A 290 -23.94 18.56 10.97
N GLY A 291 -23.50 17.86 9.93
CA GLY A 291 -23.79 18.15 8.54
C GLY A 291 -24.85 17.21 7.95
N PHE A 292 -25.55 17.70 6.92
CA PHE A 292 -26.47 16.92 6.11
C PHE A 292 -26.20 17.14 4.63
N LEU A 293 -26.13 16.03 3.87
CA LEU A 293 -26.00 16.03 2.43
C LEU A 293 -27.00 15.06 1.81
N SER A 294 -27.75 15.50 0.80
CA SER A 294 -28.55 14.59 -0.02
C SER A 294 -27.67 13.91 -1.07
N GLN A 295 -27.87 12.61 -1.28
CA GLN A 295 -27.23 11.88 -2.38
C GLN A 295 -27.72 12.34 -3.76
N GLY A 296 -28.88 13.00 -3.86
CA GLY A 296 -29.41 13.48 -5.15
C GLY A 296 -29.65 12.35 -6.15
N ASP A 297 -29.09 12.48 -7.35
CA ASP A 297 -29.16 11.51 -8.46
C ASP A 297 -28.25 10.28 -8.28
N GLY A 298 -27.38 10.29 -7.27
CA GLY A 298 -26.47 9.20 -6.96
C GLY A 298 -27.19 7.96 -6.42
N THR A 299 -26.54 6.80 -6.49
CA THR A 299 -27.11 5.55 -5.97
C THR A 299 -26.09 4.67 -5.26
N GLY A 300 -26.53 4.00 -4.20
CA GLY A 300 -25.74 3.03 -3.44
C GLY A 300 -24.83 3.67 -2.38
N LYS A 301 -24.35 2.83 -1.46
CA LYS A 301 -23.52 3.25 -0.33
C LYS A 301 -22.19 3.86 -0.79
N GLY A 302 -21.55 3.25 -1.78
CA GLY A 302 -20.26 3.72 -2.27
C GLY A 302 -20.32 5.16 -2.77
N ASP A 303 -21.39 5.52 -3.48
CA ASP A 303 -21.59 6.89 -3.95
C ASP A 303 -21.84 7.88 -2.81
N ALA A 304 -22.68 7.51 -1.82
CA ALA A 304 -22.92 8.34 -0.65
C ALA A 304 -21.63 8.61 0.14
N VAL A 305 -20.79 7.58 0.34
CA VAL A 305 -19.47 7.72 0.97
C VAL A 305 -18.58 8.67 0.17
N ARG A 306 -18.54 8.54 -1.17
CA ARG A 306 -17.72 9.44 -2.01
C ARG A 306 -18.17 10.90 -1.91
N LYS A 307 -19.48 11.16 -1.98
CA LYS A 307 -20.03 12.51 -1.83
C LYS A 307 -19.74 13.07 -0.43
N GLY A 308 -19.88 12.24 0.61
CA GLY A 308 -19.51 12.58 1.98
C GLY A 308 -18.03 12.92 2.13
N PHE A 309 -17.12 12.07 1.63
CA PHE A 309 -15.67 12.32 1.68
C PHE A 309 -15.24 13.55 0.88
N ALA A 310 -15.93 13.86 -0.22
CA ALA A 310 -15.68 15.09 -0.99
C ALA A 310 -16.12 16.35 -0.23
N ALA A 311 -17.21 16.28 0.54
CA ALA A 311 -17.73 17.38 1.34
C ALA A 311 -17.10 17.50 2.74
N ALA A 312 -16.43 16.44 3.21
CA ALA A 312 -15.83 16.35 4.53
C ALA A 312 -14.77 17.44 4.76
N LYS A 313 -14.82 18.07 5.93
CA LYS A 313 -13.87 19.13 6.31
C LYS A 313 -12.64 18.60 7.05
N GLY A 314 -12.75 17.44 7.69
CA GLY A 314 -11.73 16.87 8.55
C GLY A 314 -10.51 16.31 7.82
N ASP A 315 -9.39 16.24 8.53
CA ASP A 315 -8.14 15.63 8.05
C ASP A 315 -8.22 14.09 8.00
N VAL A 316 -8.95 13.51 8.96
CA VAL A 316 -9.26 12.09 9.04
C VAL A 316 -10.68 11.84 8.52
N LEU A 317 -10.81 10.90 7.60
CA LEU A 317 -12.08 10.47 7.06
C LEU A 317 -12.46 9.11 7.66
N MET A 318 -13.67 9.02 8.22
CA MET A 318 -14.20 7.78 8.79
C MET A 318 -15.56 7.44 8.17
N ILE A 319 -15.85 6.15 8.03
CA ILE A 319 -17.19 5.66 7.69
C ILE A 319 -17.81 5.02 8.92
N LEU A 320 -19.02 5.43 9.26
CA LEU A 320 -19.86 4.76 10.25
C LEU A 320 -21.18 4.35 9.59
N ASP A 321 -21.52 3.07 9.65
CA ASP A 321 -22.79 2.59 9.11
C ASP A 321 -23.95 3.07 9.99
N ALA A 322 -24.98 3.64 9.35
CA ALA A 322 -26.13 4.25 10.03
C ALA A 322 -26.94 3.27 10.89
N ASP A 323 -26.78 1.95 10.70
CA ASP A 323 -27.45 0.94 11.51
C ASP A 323 -26.78 0.66 12.88
N LEU A 324 -25.64 1.31 13.14
CA LEU A 324 -24.88 1.23 14.39
C LEU A 324 -24.47 -0.20 14.79
N THR A 325 -24.38 -1.11 13.81
CA THR A 325 -23.85 -2.46 14.00
C THR A 325 -22.37 -2.43 14.42
N VAL A 326 -21.65 -1.39 14.00
CA VAL A 326 -20.40 -0.95 14.63
C VAL A 326 -20.75 0.14 15.64
N PRO A 327 -20.49 -0.08 16.95
CA PRO A 327 -20.74 0.94 17.96
C PRO A 327 -19.89 2.20 17.72
N PRO A 328 -20.45 3.41 17.78
CA PRO A 328 -19.67 4.64 17.62
C PRO A 328 -18.53 4.78 18.64
N GLU A 329 -18.67 4.18 19.82
CA GLU A 329 -17.64 4.18 20.88
C GLU A 329 -16.38 3.37 20.49
N GLU A 330 -16.44 2.59 19.41
CA GLU A 330 -15.27 1.89 18.86
C GLU A 330 -14.43 2.80 17.94
N LEU A 331 -14.99 3.88 17.39
CA LEU A 331 -14.30 4.79 16.46
C LEU A 331 -12.95 5.34 16.99
N PRO A 332 -12.80 5.71 18.29
CA PRO A 332 -11.52 6.15 18.83
C PRO A 332 -10.38 5.14 18.65
N LYS A 333 -10.66 3.83 18.60
CA LYS A 333 -9.63 2.80 18.34
C LYS A 333 -9.09 2.89 16.92
N PHE A 334 -9.95 3.21 15.96
CA PHE A 334 -9.55 3.39 14.57
C PHE A 334 -8.77 4.69 14.39
N PHE A 335 -9.26 5.78 14.98
CA PHE A 335 -8.58 7.06 14.99
C PHE A 335 -7.18 6.93 15.61
N GLY A 336 -7.08 6.33 16.81
CA GLY A 336 -5.81 6.07 17.48
C GLY A 336 -4.85 5.22 16.64
N ALA A 337 -5.32 4.15 16.00
CA ALA A 337 -4.49 3.33 15.12
C ALA A 337 -3.89 4.12 13.93
N LEU A 338 -4.64 5.07 13.37
CA LEU A 338 -4.17 5.92 12.28
C LEU A 338 -3.18 6.99 12.79
N ILE A 339 -3.49 7.67 13.88
CA ILE A 339 -2.69 8.77 14.43
C ILE A 339 -1.39 8.27 15.07
N GLU A 340 -1.41 7.13 15.75
CA GLU A 340 -0.21 6.48 16.29
C GLU A 340 0.66 5.80 15.21
N SER A 341 0.38 6.08 13.93
CA SER A 341 1.10 5.54 12.77
C SER A 341 1.21 4.01 12.78
N LYS A 342 0.17 3.29 13.25
CA LYS A 342 0.12 1.81 13.16
C LYS A 342 -0.24 1.34 11.75
N GLY A 343 -0.99 2.16 11.02
CA GLY A 343 -1.39 1.94 9.63
C GLY A 343 -1.78 3.26 8.97
N GLU A 344 -2.04 3.21 7.68
CA GLU A 344 -2.48 4.36 6.87
C GLU A 344 -3.89 4.17 6.31
N PHE A 345 -4.34 2.92 6.28
CA PHE A 345 -5.72 2.55 5.99
C PHE A 345 -6.20 1.58 7.06
N ILE A 346 -7.07 2.04 7.95
CA ILE A 346 -7.59 1.24 9.06
C ILE A 346 -8.94 0.66 8.66
N ASN A 347 -9.03 -0.67 8.64
CA ASN A 347 -10.21 -1.41 8.25
C ASN A 347 -10.82 -2.12 9.45
N GLY A 348 -12.13 -2.08 9.62
CA GLY A 348 -12.80 -2.85 10.68
C GLY A 348 -12.77 -4.34 10.36
N THR A 349 -12.70 -5.19 11.38
CA THR A 349 -12.86 -6.64 11.19
C THR A 349 -13.84 -7.23 12.19
N ARG A 350 -14.89 -7.85 11.65
CA ARG A 350 -15.95 -8.51 12.43
C ARG A 350 -15.61 -9.96 12.76
N LEU A 351 -14.53 -10.49 12.19
CA LEU A 351 -14.21 -11.92 12.16
C LEU A 351 -13.22 -12.37 13.23
N VAL A 352 -12.89 -11.50 14.19
CA VAL A 352 -11.95 -11.80 15.28
C VAL A 352 -12.67 -12.16 16.57
N TYR A 353 -13.63 -11.32 17.01
CA TYR A 353 -14.44 -11.63 18.19
C TYR A 353 -15.58 -12.57 17.83
N GLN A 354 -16.11 -13.26 18.85
CA GLN A 354 -17.30 -14.09 18.67
C GLN A 354 -18.46 -13.19 18.20
N MET A 355 -19.03 -13.52 17.05
CA MET A 355 -20.31 -12.96 16.62
C MET A 355 -21.41 -13.68 17.38
N ASP A 356 -22.50 -12.98 17.71
CA ASP A 356 -23.62 -13.58 18.44
C ASP A 356 -24.09 -14.90 17.81
N LYS A 357 -24.48 -15.85 18.69
CA LYS A 357 -24.52 -17.31 18.47
C LYS A 357 -25.39 -17.82 17.31
N LEU A 358 -26.04 -16.95 16.54
CA LEU A 358 -26.92 -17.31 15.41
C LEU A 358 -26.44 -16.79 14.04
N ALA A 359 -25.28 -16.11 13.94
CA ALA A 359 -24.93 -15.31 12.76
C ALA A 359 -24.09 -15.99 11.65
N MET A 360 -23.45 -17.15 11.84
CA MET A 360 -22.67 -17.80 10.77
C MET A 360 -22.93 -19.30 10.59
N ARG A 361 -23.75 -19.63 9.59
CA ARG A 361 -23.78 -20.99 9.00
C ARG A 361 -22.40 -21.34 8.43
N THR A 362 -22.00 -22.61 8.51
CA THR A 362 -20.68 -23.16 8.09
C THR A 362 -20.19 -22.66 6.73
N LEU A 363 -21.08 -22.50 5.74
CA LEU A 363 -20.76 -21.98 4.41
C LEU A 363 -20.27 -20.52 4.41
N ASN A 364 -20.80 -19.66 5.29
CA ASN A 364 -20.32 -18.28 5.42
C ASN A 364 -18.91 -18.25 6.00
N PHE A 365 -18.64 -19.13 6.97
CA PHE A 365 -17.30 -19.25 7.55
C PHE A 365 -16.26 -19.68 6.49
N ILE A 366 -16.59 -20.69 5.67
CA ILE A 366 -15.73 -21.14 4.57
C ILE A 366 -15.53 -20.01 3.54
N GLY A 367 -16.61 -19.33 3.14
CA GLY A 367 -16.55 -18.19 2.23
C GLY A 367 -15.65 -17.07 2.74
N ASN A 368 -15.85 -16.64 3.99
CA ASN A 368 -15.05 -15.60 4.62
C ASN A 368 -13.57 -15.98 4.70
N LYS A 369 -13.25 -17.22 5.05
CA LYS A 369 -11.85 -17.68 5.08
C LYS A 369 -11.23 -17.75 3.69
N PHE A 370 -11.99 -18.19 2.69
CA PHE A 370 -11.55 -18.18 1.30
C PHE A 370 -11.24 -16.76 0.82
N PHE A 371 -12.19 -15.82 0.95
CA PHE A 371 -11.99 -14.45 0.50
C PHE A 371 -10.92 -13.72 1.30
N SER A 372 -10.83 -13.91 2.62
CA SER A 372 -9.72 -13.39 3.43
C SER A 372 -8.36 -13.84 2.87
N THR A 373 -8.20 -15.13 2.59
CA THR A 373 -6.95 -15.68 2.06
C THR A 373 -6.68 -15.15 0.65
N ALA A 374 -7.71 -15.10 -0.21
CA ALA A 374 -7.61 -14.59 -1.57
C ALA A 374 -7.20 -13.12 -1.59
N PHE A 375 -7.87 -12.24 -0.84
CA PHE A 375 -7.52 -10.82 -0.76
C PHE A 375 -6.19 -10.58 -0.06
N THR A 376 -5.84 -11.35 0.97
CA THR A 376 -4.51 -11.28 1.57
C THR A 376 -3.41 -11.57 0.54
N TRP A 377 -3.63 -12.60 -0.29
CA TRP A 377 -2.71 -12.91 -1.36
C TRP A 377 -2.69 -11.82 -2.45
N LEU A 378 -3.86 -11.37 -2.92
CA LEU A 378 -4.03 -10.38 -3.99
C LEU A 378 -3.46 -9.00 -3.64
N LEU A 379 -3.68 -8.53 -2.41
CA LEU A 379 -3.28 -7.20 -1.95
C LEU A 379 -1.89 -7.18 -1.31
N GLU A 380 -1.29 -8.36 -1.09
CA GLU A 380 0.03 -8.52 -0.45
C GLU A 380 0.09 -8.00 0.99
N GLN A 381 -1.07 -7.83 1.62
CA GLN A 381 -1.24 -7.33 2.98
C GLN A 381 -2.30 -8.17 3.70
N ARG A 382 -2.15 -8.37 5.01
CA ARG A 382 -3.07 -9.18 5.80
C ARG A 382 -4.46 -8.55 5.83
N LEU A 383 -5.47 -9.30 5.38
CA LEU A 383 -6.86 -8.87 5.41
C LEU A 383 -7.81 -10.03 5.74
N ARG A 384 -8.61 -9.88 6.79
CA ARG A 384 -9.61 -10.85 7.24
C ARG A 384 -11.00 -10.49 6.78
N ASP A 385 -11.39 -9.23 6.88
CA ASP A 385 -12.76 -8.80 6.58
C ASP A 385 -12.78 -7.65 5.57
N THR A 386 -13.11 -7.96 4.31
CA THR A 386 -13.23 -6.95 3.26
C THR A 386 -14.54 -6.16 3.32
N LEU A 387 -15.52 -6.67 4.05
CA LEU A 387 -16.92 -6.23 3.98
C LEU A 387 -17.36 -5.46 5.24
N CYS A 388 -16.43 -5.13 6.14
CA CYS A 388 -16.74 -4.22 7.23
C CYS A 388 -16.83 -2.79 6.67
N GLY A 389 -17.95 -2.10 6.93
CA GLY A 389 -18.19 -0.77 6.40
C GLY A 389 -17.32 0.30 7.03
N THR A 390 -16.87 0.11 8.27
CA THR A 390 -16.02 1.08 8.96
C THR A 390 -14.59 1.03 8.44
N LYS A 391 -14.20 2.11 7.77
CA LYS A 391 -12.88 2.36 7.19
C LYS A 391 -12.43 3.76 7.56
N VAL A 392 -11.14 3.90 7.83
CA VAL A 392 -10.54 5.15 8.30
C VAL A 392 -9.20 5.39 7.61
N LEU A 393 -9.01 6.60 7.09
CA LEU A 393 -7.80 7.03 6.38
C LEU A 393 -7.67 8.55 6.42
N LEU A 394 -6.49 9.07 6.09
CA LEU A 394 -6.33 10.51 5.90
C LEU A 394 -6.99 10.97 4.60
N LYS A 395 -7.54 12.19 4.62
CA LYS A 395 -8.14 12.85 3.45
C LYS A 395 -7.17 12.93 2.26
N ARG A 396 -5.92 13.32 2.49
CA ARG A 396 -4.86 13.35 1.47
C ARG A 396 -4.61 11.99 0.79
N ASP A 397 -4.77 10.89 1.53
CA ASP A 397 -4.57 9.55 1.00
C ASP A 397 -5.81 9.10 0.21
N TYR A 398 -7.01 9.47 0.68
CA TYR A 398 -8.24 9.30 -0.09
C TYR A 398 -8.22 10.05 -1.42
N GLU A 399 -7.70 11.28 -1.46
CA GLU A 399 -7.60 12.07 -2.71
C GLU A 399 -6.74 11.36 -3.76
N LYS A 400 -5.62 10.73 -3.35
CA LYS A 400 -4.79 9.89 -4.22
C LYS A 400 -5.55 8.64 -4.70
N ILE A 401 -6.37 8.04 -3.84
CA ILE A 401 -7.23 6.90 -4.22
C ILE A 401 -8.29 7.36 -5.24
N ALA A 402 -8.97 8.47 -4.98
CA ALA A 402 -10.01 9.02 -5.84
C ALA A 402 -9.48 9.37 -7.23
N ALA A 403 -8.29 9.99 -7.31
CA ALA A 403 -7.62 10.29 -8.57
C ALA A 403 -7.25 9.03 -9.37
N GLY A 404 -6.92 7.93 -8.68
CA GLY A 404 -6.57 6.64 -9.28
C GLY A 404 -7.74 5.68 -9.53
N ARG A 405 -8.97 6.02 -9.12
CA ARG A 405 -10.15 5.12 -9.13
C ARG A 405 -10.42 4.44 -10.47
N SER A 406 -10.30 5.19 -11.57
CA SER A 406 -10.53 4.69 -12.94
C SER A 406 -9.64 3.49 -13.31
N PHE A 407 -8.52 3.30 -12.61
CA PHE A 407 -7.63 2.16 -12.81
C PHE A 407 -8.33 0.81 -12.61
N PHE A 408 -9.23 0.72 -11.62
CA PHE A 408 -10.00 -0.49 -11.34
C PHE A 408 -11.35 -0.53 -12.07
N GLY A 409 -11.95 0.64 -12.32
CA GLY A 409 -13.27 0.80 -12.94
C GLY A 409 -14.36 1.11 -11.91
N ASP A 410 -15.58 1.43 -12.36
CA ASP A 410 -16.72 1.77 -11.49
C ASP A 410 -17.75 0.63 -11.46
N PHE A 411 -17.55 -0.31 -10.54
CA PHE A 411 -18.36 -1.55 -10.46
C PHE A 411 -18.51 -2.06 -9.03
N ASP A 412 -18.07 -1.29 -8.03
CA ASP A 412 -18.23 -1.59 -6.61
C ASP A 412 -19.36 -0.73 -6.00
N PRO A 413 -20.57 -1.30 -5.82
CA PRO A 413 -21.71 -0.56 -5.28
C PRO A 413 -21.56 -0.21 -3.79
N PHE A 414 -20.63 -0.86 -3.06
CA PHE A 414 -20.41 -0.63 -1.63
C PHE A 414 -19.34 0.43 -1.38
N GLY A 415 -18.39 0.60 -2.30
CA GLY A 415 -17.24 1.49 -2.17
C GLY A 415 -16.10 0.93 -1.32
N ASP A 416 -16.29 -0.22 -0.67
CA ASP A 416 -15.28 -0.85 0.19
C ASP A 416 -14.04 -1.30 -0.59
N PHE A 417 -14.23 -1.85 -1.80
CA PHE A 417 -13.16 -2.34 -2.67
C PHE A 417 -12.46 -1.21 -3.40
N ASP A 418 -13.15 -0.12 -3.75
CA ASP A 418 -12.51 1.10 -4.25
C ASP A 418 -11.42 1.56 -3.27
N LEU A 419 -11.77 1.63 -1.99
CA LEU A 419 -10.86 2.02 -0.92
C LEU A 419 -9.75 0.98 -0.67
N LEU A 420 -10.08 -0.32 -0.58
CA LEU A 420 -9.07 -1.36 -0.34
C LEU A 420 -8.08 -1.50 -1.49
N PHE A 421 -8.56 -1.46 -2.74
CA PHE A 421 -7.71 -1.57 -3.93
C PHE A 421 -6.88 -0.30 -4.13
N GLY A 422 -7.49 0.87 -3.92
CA GLY A 422 -6.81 2.15 -3.90
C GLY A 422 -5.68 2.17 -2.88
N ALA A 423 -5.96 1.82 -1.62
CA ALA A 423 -4.97 1.76 -0.55
C ALA A 423 -3.81 0.79 -0.89
N ALA A 424 -4.12 -0.40 -1.41
CA ALA A 424 -3.09 -1.35 -1.82
C ALA A 424 -2.24 -0.85 -3.01
N LYS A 425 -2.86 -0.16 -3.98
CA LYS A 425 -2.18 0.42 -5.15
C LYS A 425 -1.29 1.59 -4.76
N GLN A 426 -1.71 2.41 -3.80
CA GLN A 426 -0.92 3.51 -3.22
C GLN A 426 0.08 3.01 -2.16
N HIS A 427 0.13 1.70 -1.90
CA HIS A 427 1.03 1.09 -0.92
C HIS A 427 0.85 1.69 0.48
N LEU A 428 -0.41 1.95 0.84
CA LEU A 428 -0.78 2.28 2.21
C LEU A 428 -0.73 1.01 3.06
N LYS A 429 -0.21 1.13 4.28
CA LYS A 429 -0.27 0.07 5.28
C LYS A 429 -1.70 -0.16 5.72
N ILE A 430 -2.27 -1.31 5.37
CA ILE A 430 -3.61 -1.74 5.78
C ILE A 430 -3.51 -2.44 7.14
N VAL A 431 -4.25 -1.95 8.12
CA VAL A 431 -4.36 -2.55 9.46
C VAL A 431 -5.82 -2.82 9.78
N GLU A 432 -6.07 -3.94 10.47
CA GLU A 432 -7.42 -4.30 10.90
C GLU A 432 -7.63 -4.04 12.39
N VAL A 433 -8.71 -3.33 12.73
CA VAL A 433 -9.19 -3.15 14.10
C VAL A 433 -10.34 -4.13 14.36
N PRO A 434 -10.16 -5.10 15.28
CA PRO A 434 -11.23 -6.00 15.70
C PRO A 434 -12.39 -5.23 16.33
N ILE A 435 -13.61 -5.52 15.89
CA ILE A 435 -14.83 -4.91 16.44
C ILE A 435 -15.82 -5.97 16.91
N ARG A 436 -16.60 -5.63 17.95
CA ARG A 436 -17.75 -6.42 18.38
C ARG A 436 -18.97 -5.99 17.56
N TYR A 437 -19.26 -6.77 16.53
CA TYR A 437 -20.41 -6.52 15.66
C TYR A 437 -21.72 -6.81 16.39
N ARG A 438 -22.61 -5.82 16.45
CA ARG A 438 -23.91 -5.92 17.13
C ARG A 438 -25.02 -6.28 16.14
N GLU A 439 -26.11 -6.84 16.66
CA GLU A 439 -27.33 -7.01 15.88
C GLU A 439 -27.92 -5.66 15.50
N ARG A 440 -28.37 -5.55 14.25
CA ARG A 440 -29.08 -4.38 13.73
C ARG A 440 -30.42 -4.24 14.46
N ARG A 441 -30.71 -3.05 14.97
CA ARG A 441 -31.94 -2.75 15.74
C ARG A 441 -33.08 -2.20 14.89
N TYR A 442 -32.76 -1.55 13.76
CA TYR A 442 -33.72 -0.88 12.88
C TYR A 442 -33.43 -1.22 11.41
N GLY A 443 -34.47 -1.28 10.57
CA GLY A 443 -34.34 -1.61 9.14
C GLY A 443 -34.16 -3.10 8.83
N VAL A 444 -34.05 -3.44 7.53
CA VAL A 444 -33.90 -4.83 7.01
C VAL A 444 -32.54 -5.06 6.37
N THR A 445 -31.95 -6.24 6.56
CA THR A 445 -30.65 -6.60 5.98
C THR A 445 -30.75 -6.85 4.48
N ASN A 446 -30.01 -6.08 3.67
CA ASN A 446 -30.02 -6.21 2.20
C ASN A 446 -28.98 -7.21 1.63
N ILE A 447 -28.45 -8.13 2.45
CA ILE A 447 -27.32 -9.00 2.06
C ILE A 447 -27.80 -10.36 1.52
N SER A 448 -27.75 -10.53 0.20
CA SER A 448 -27.90 -11.84 -0.48
C SER A 448 -26.58 -12.62 -0.57
N ARG A 449 -26.50 -13.80 0.02
CA ARG A 449 -25.25 -14.60 0.11
C ARG A 449 -24.63 -14.92 -1.25
N PHE A 450 -25.43 -15.35 -2.22
CA PHE A 450 -24.94 -15.76 -3.54
C PHE A 450 -24.60 -14.56 -4.43
N THR A 451 -25.44 -13.53 -4.42
CA THR A 451 -25.20 -12.31 -5.20
C THR A 451 -23.93 -11.60 -4.72
N HIS A 452 -23.75 -11.47 -3.40
CA HIS A 452 -22.56 -10.85 -2.82
C HIS A 452 -21.33 -11.76 -2.97
N GLY A 453 -21.47 -13.08 -2.85
CA GLY A 453 -20.38 -14.03 -3.13
C GLY A 453 -19.86 -13.92 -4.58
N TRP A 454 -20.76 -13.77 -5.55
CA TRP A 454 -20.40 -13.55 -6.95
C TRP A 454 -19.73 -12.18 -7.16
N LEU A 455 -20.20 -11.13 -6.49
CA LEU A 455 -19.53 -9.83 -6.50
C LEU A 455 -18.11 -9.93 -5.96
N LEU A 456 -17.90 -10.61 -4.82
CA LEU A 456 -16.57 -10.84 -4.26
C LEU A 456 -15.64 -11.58 -5.23
N LEU A 457 -16.15 -12.58 -5.96
CA LEU A 457 -15.38 -13.26 -7.00
C LEU A 457 -15.01 -12.31 -8.14
N LYS A 458 -15.93 -11.45 -8.60
CA LYS A 458 -15.62 -10.41 -9.60
C LYS A 458 -14.52 -9.46 -9.10
N MET A 459 -14.59 -9.03 -7.85
CA MET A 459 -13.55 -8.20 -7.21
C MET A 459 -12.19 -8.91 -7.20
N CYS A 460 -12.16 -10.20 -6.84
CA CYS A 460 -10.94 -11.01 -6.93
C CYS A 460 -10.38 -11.06 -8.36
N VAL A 461 -11.22 -11.23 -9.37
CA VAL A 461 -10.79 -11.27 -10.78
C VAL A 461 -10.19 -9.93 -11.20
N VAL A 462 -10.84 -8.82 -10.88
CA VAL A 462 -10.31 -7.48 -11.19
C VAL A 462 -8.98 -7.23 -10.49
N ALA A 463 -8.91 -7.44 -9.18
CA ALA A 463 -7.65 -7.31 -8.43
C ALA A 463 -6.55 -8.22 -8.98
N SER A 464 -6.88 -9.45 -9.37
CA SER A 464 -5.90 -10.38 -9.92
C SER A 464 -5.29 -9.89 -11.23
N ARG A 465 -6.11 -9.33 -12.14
CA ARG A 465 -5.67 -8.81 -13.43
C ARG A 465 -4.91 -7.48 -13.29
N LYS A 466 -5.31 -6.65 -12.32
CA LYS A 466 -4.79 -5.28 -12.17
C LYS A 466 -3.62 -5.16 -11.21
N LEU A 467 -3.47 -6.07 -10.25
CA LEU A 467 -2.42 -6.02 -9.22
C LEU A 467 -1.43 -7.19 -9.29
N LYS A 468 -1.86 -8.37 -9.72
CA LYS A 468 -1.03 -9.58 -9.65
C LYS A 468 -0.41 -10.01 -10.97
N PHE A 469 -1.25 -10.16 -11.99
CA PHE A 469 -0.86 -10.72 -13.28
C PHE A 469 -0.58 -9.61 -14.32
N VAL A 470 0.06 -8.52 -13.86
CA VAL A 470 0.50 -7.38 -14.68
C VAL A 470 1.85 -7.67 -15.28
#